data_AF-A0A180F4B8-F1
#
_entry.id   AF-A0A180F4B8-F1
#
_cell.length_a   1.000
_cell.length_b   1.000
_cell.length_c   1.000
_cell.angle_alpha   90.00
_cell.angle_beta   90.00
_cell.angle_gamma   90.00
#
_symmetry.space_group_name_H-M   'P 1'
#
loop_
_entity.id
_entity.type
_entity.pdbx_description
1 polymer ?
#
loop_
_entity_poly.entity_id
_entity_poly.type
_entity_poly.pdbx_seq_one_letter_code
_entity_poly.pdbx_strand_id
1 'polypeptide(L)'
;MTPTQGKLKVIGGTTAIPPVSLITDYGTADYENVVIPSTVTNNGYTYKVTAIAGDAFQTATNLVSVEIPRSVKEIEDWIANKGAFNGLSSLKAVKFNEGLERIGVAAFWNTSLTDVTIPASVTEIANSAFSGVPVKTLTFVQGSKLKTINTFAFYAASLTNLVLPEGLDSIGEKAFAASPATLRTLVIPTSVKRLNQTATNASFLNNTAKLVDVTVPARWASSASTATNNKTFAFAVSSNETLRNLTITGANTGADSIPSGAFWDYASGYASTLPATLKTLTIKEGVTEIRDSAFKRLRGITDITFPASLVK
;
A
#
# COMPACT_ATOMS: atom_id res chain seq x y z
N MET A 1 23.11 16.09 -24.98
CA MET A 1 22.72 15.78 -23.60
C MET A 1 23.51 14.55 -23.18
N THR A 2 24.36 14.65 -22.16
CA THR A 2 25.03 13.47 -21.59
C THR A 2 23.97 12.54 -21.01
N PRO A 3 24.03 11.21 -21.26
CA PRO A 3 23.13 10.26 -20.63
C PRO A 3 23.15 10.49 -19.12
N THR A 4 21.98 10.60 -18.49
CA THR A 4 21.88 10.74 -17.04
C THR A 4 22.29 9.40 -16.45
N GLN A 5 23.55 9.29 -16.01
CA GLN A 5 24.08 8.07 -15.39
C GLN A 5 23.32 7.78 -14.09
N GLY A 6 23.11 6.50 -13.81
CA GLY A 6 22.60 6.06 -12.53
C GLY A 6 23.44 6.53 -11.35
N LYS A 7 22.85 6.64 -10.16
CA LYS A 7 23.50 7.15 -8.96
C LYS A 7 23.14 6.26 -7.78
N LEU A 8 24.16 5.75 -7.08
CA LEU A 8 23.96 5.13 -5.79
C LEU A 8 24.35 6.13 -4.69
N LYS A 9 23.80 5.97 -3.50
CA LYS A 9 24.24 6.73 -2.34
C LYS A 9 25.01 5.81 -1.42
N VAL A 10 26.19 6.26 -1.04
CA VAL A 10 27.13 5.50 -0.22
C VAL A 10 27.55 6.32 0.98
N ILE A 11 27.89 5.65 2.08
CA ILE A 11 28.45 6.29 3.27
C ILE A 11 29.85 5.76 3.54
N GLY A 12 30.77 6.68 3.87
CA GLY A 12 32.11 6.35 4.36
C GLY A 12 32.04 5.87 5.81
N GLY A 13 32.71 4.74 6.10
CA GLY A 13 32.53 4.00 7.36
C GLY A 13 33.31 4.51 8.58
N THR A 14 34.19 5.50 8.46
CA THR A 14 35.00 6.04 9.59
C THR A 14 35.47 7.48 9.32
N THR A 15 35.98 8.17 10.34
CA THR A 15 36.61 9.50 10.23
C THR A 15 37.79 9.58 9.25
N ALA A 16 38.34 8.43 8.84
CA ALA A 16 39.41 8.33 7.84
C ALA A 16 38.91 8.23 6.39
N ILE A 17 37.60 8.04 6.17
CA ILE A 17 37.00 7.95 4.84
C ILE A 17 36.22 9.25 4.58
N PRO A 18 36.56 10.05 3.55
CA PRO A 18 35.85 11.29 3.28
C PRO A 18 34.36 11.00 2.95
N PRO A 19 33.41 11.84 3.38
CA PRO A 19 32.01 11.67 2.97
C PRO A 19 31.87 11.91 1.46
N VAL A 20 31.35 10.91 0.74
CA VAL A 20 31.17 10.97 -0.71
C VAL A 20 29.82 10.39 -1.09
N SER A 21 29.02 11.13 -1.86
CA SER A 21 27.91 10.55 -2.64
C SER A 21 28.50 10.01 -3.93
N LEU A 22 28.56 8.68 -4.08
CA LEU A 22 29.22 8.06 -5.23
C LEU A 22 28.25 7.72 -6.35
N ILE A 23 28.41 8.41 -7.48
CA ILE A 23 27.76 8.06 -8.75
C ILE A 23 28.46 6.83 -9.33
N THR A 24 27.71 5.74 -9.48
CA THR A 24 28.14 4.53 -10.17
C THR A 24 27.34 4.42 -11.46
N ASP A 25 27.97 4.15 -12.60
CA ASP A 25 27.35 4.21 -13.92
C ASP A 25 26.34 3.07 -14.20
N TYR A 26 25.25 3.05 -13.44
CA TYR A 26 24.08 2.19 -13.64
C TYR A 26 23.07 2.93 -14.53
N GLY A 27 23.42 3.21 -15.77
CA GLY A 27 22.55 3.99 -16.66
C GLY A 27 22.67 3.68 -18.13
N THR A 28 23.47 2.68 -18.51
CA THR A 28 23.59 2.27 -19.92
C THR A 28 22.47 1.29 -20.27
N ALA A 29 22.06 1.30 -21.54
CA ALA A 29 21.01 0.43 -22.06
C ALA A 29 21.42 -1.07 -22.06
N ASP A 30 22.60 -1.44 -21.58
CA ASP A 30 23.14 -2.79 -21.77
C ASP A 30 22.89 -3.73 -20.59
N TYR A 31 22.32 -3.23 -19.49
CA TYR A 31 22.06 -4.04 -18.31
C TYR A 31 20.65 -4.62 -18.31
N GLU A 32 20.52 -5.91 -18.59
CA GLU A 32 19.24 -6.62 -18.41
C GLU A 32 19.03 -7.06 -16.95
N ASN A 33 20.09 -7.45 -16.25
CA ASN A 33 19.99 -7.97 -14.89
C ASN A 33 21.07 -7.31 -14.02
N VAL A 34 20.66 -6.59 -12.97
CA VAL A 34 21.58 -5.87 -12.09
C VAL A 34 21.53 -6.43 -10.69
N VAL A 35 22.69 -6.80 -10.17
CA VAL A 35 22.89 -6.99 -8.73
C VAL A 35 23.58 -5.73 -8.21
N ILE A 36 22.87 -4.95 -7.39
CA ILE A 36 23.45 -3.74 -6.81
C ILE A 36 24.51 -4.19 -5.80
N PRO A 37 25.75 -3.68 -5.87
CA PRO A 37 26.82 -4.10 -4.98
C PRO A 37 26.59 -3.54 -3.58
N SER A 38 26.98 -4.30 -2.56
CA SER A 38 26.89 -3.82 -1.17
C SER A 38 27.94 -2.76 -0.82
N THR A 39 29.00 -2.68 -1.63
CA THR A 39 30.10 -1.73 -1.48
C THR A 39 30.64 -1.28 -2.84
N VAL A 40 31.21 -0.08 -2.91
CA VAL A 40 31.86 0.49 -4.09
C VAL A 40 33.22 1.05 -3.70
N THR A 41 34.20 0.99 -4.61
CA THR A 41 35.55 1.54 -4.37
C THR A 41 35.76 2.79 -5.20
N ASN A 42 36.18 3.88 -4.57
CA ASN A 42 36.54 5.13 -5.24
C ASN A 42 37.80 5.74 -4.60
N ASN A 43 38.79 6.09 -5.43
CA ASN A 43 40.07 6.65 -5.00
C ASN A 43 40.74 5.86 -3.86
N GLY A 44 40.70 4.52 -3.93
CA GLY A 44 41.29 3.62 -2.93
C GLY A 44 40.47 3.40 -1.66
N TYR A 45 39.34 4.10 -1.50
CA TYR A 45 38.44 3.93 -0.35
C TYR A 45 37.23 3.06 -0.73
N THR A 46 36.85 2.15 0.17
CA THR A 46 35.63 1.34 0.04
C THR A 46 34.48 1.97 0.82
N TYR A 47 33.37 2.19 0.15
CA TYR A 47 32.15 2.77 0.70
C TYR A 47 31.03 1.76 0.72
N LYS A 48 30.19 1.79 1.76
CA LYS A 48 29.00 0.95 1.85
C LYS A 48 27.86 1.60 1.09
N VAL A 49 27.19 0.85 0.22
CA VAL A 49 25.99 1.31 -0.49
C VAL A 49 24.80 1.21 0.46
N THR A 50 24.21 2.34 0.82
CA THR A 50 23.12 2.40 1.81
C THR A 50 21.80 2.89 1.26
N ALA A 51 21.79 3.52 0.09
CA ALA A 51 20.55 3.88 -0.57
C ALA A 51 20.70 3.90 -2.09
N ILE A 52 19.56 3.80 -2.77
CA ILE A 52 19.45 3.96 -4.22
C ILE A 52 18.86 5.35 -4.45
N ALA A 53 19.55 6.22 -5.18
CA ALA A 53 19.06 7.57 -5.42
C ALA A 53 17.80 7.54 -6.31
N GLY A 54 16.94 8.55 -6.19
CA GLY A 54 15.69 8.61 -6.95
C GLY A 54 15.85 8.72 -8.49
N ASP A 55 17.04 9.01 -9.00
CA ASP A 55 17.37 8.99 -10.44
C ASP A 55 18.24 7.81 -10.88
N ALA A 56 18.42 6.82 -10.00
CA ALA A 56 19.49 5.84 -10.15
C ALA A 56 19.42 4.91 -11.36
N PHE A 57 18.24 4.60 -11.90
CA PHE A 57 18.09 3.65 -12.99
C PHE A 57 17.15 4.16 -14.08
N GLN A 58 16.79 5.45 -14.10
CA GLN A 58 15.76 5.99 -15.00
C GLN A 58 16.09 5.81 -16.49
N THR A 59 17.36 5.65 -16.87
CA THR A 59 17.80 5.43 -18.26
C THR A 59 18.09 3.96 -18.60
N ALA A 60 17.97 3.05 -17.63
CA ALA A 60 18.23 1.62 -17.83
C ALA A 60 17.05 0.91 -18.51
N THR A 61 16.68 1.34 -19.72
CA THR A 61 15.43 0.94 -20.41
C THR A 61 15.32 -0.57 -20.70
N ASN A 62 16.44 -1.27 -20.73
CA ASN A 62 16.50 -2.72 -20.94
C ASN A 62 16.59 -3.52 -19.63
N LEU A 63 16.56 -2.87 -18.47
CA LEU A 63 16.61 -3.54 -17.17
C LEU A 63 15.37 -4.42 -16.98
N VAL A 64 15.59 -5.72 -16.89
CA VAL A 64 14.59 -6.76 -16.68
C VAL A 64 14.47 -7.14 -15.21
N SER A 65 15.60 -7.21 -14.49
CA SER A 65 15.62 -7.54 -13.07
C SER A 65 16.65 -6.76 -12.27
N VAL A 66 16.33 -6.52 -11.00
CA VAL A 66 17.26 -5.92 -10.03
C VAL A 66 17.25 -6.65 -8.69
N GLU A 67 18.44 -6.94 -8.16
CA GLU A 67 18.64 -7.41 -6.78
C GLU A 67 19.26 -6.30 -5.92
N ILE A 68 18.55 -5.97 -4.84
CA ILE A 68 18.94 -4.95 -3.88
C ILE A 68 19.68 -5.64 -2.72
N PRO A 69 20.91 -5.22 -2.35
CA PRO A 69 21.70 -5.87 -1.31
C PRO A 69 21.26 -5.45 0.09
N ARG A 70 21.56 -6.27 1.09
CA ARG A 70 21.25 -6.02 2.52
C ARG A 70 21.75 -4.68 3.07
N SER A 71 22.77 -4.10 2.46
CA SER A 71 23.33 -2.82 2.88
C SER A 71 22.40 -1.63 2.59
N VAL A 72 21.51 -1.76 1.60
CA VAL A 72 20.56 -0.72 1.19
C VAL A 72 19.40 -0.66 2.18
N LYS A 73 19.14 0.57 2.64
CA LYS A 73 18.11 0.93 3.61
C LYS A 73 16.96 1.68 2.98
N GLU A 74 17.19 2.38 1.89
CA GLU A 74 16.19 3.22 1.26
C GLU A 74 16.34 3.25 -0.27
N ILE A 75 15.20 3.29 -0.95
CA ILE A 75 15.10 3.81 -2.32
C ILE A 75 14.59 5.23 -2.19
N GLU A 76 15.43 6.21 -2.50
CA GLU A 76 15.17 7.62 -2.23
C GLU A 76 14.16 8.21 -3.22
N ASP A 77 13.58 9.34 -2.80
CA ASP A 77 12.73 10.16 -3.65
C ASP A 77 13.58 10.92 -4.68
N TRP A 78 12.97 11.30 -5.82
CA TRP A 78 13.56 12.28 -6.73
C TRP A 78 12.70 13.53 -6.82
N ILE A 79 13.34 14.63 -7.21
CA ILE A 79 12.68 15.90 -7.52
C ILE A 79 11.75 15.71 -8.73
N ALA A 80 10.55 16.29 -8.71
CA ALA A 80 9.57 16.23 -9.82
C ALA A 80 8.94 14.84 -10.08
N ASN A 81 8.66 14.06 -9.02
CA ASN A 81 7.86 12.82 -9.09
C ASN A 81 8.46 11.72 -9.98
N LYS A 82 9.78 11.69 -10.15
CA LYS A 82 10.45 10.52 -10.70
C LYS A 82 10.96 9.67 -9.55
N GLY A 83 11.22 8.41 -9.80
CA GLY A 83 11.74 7.48 -8.80
C GLY A 83 12.82 6.60 -9.43
N ALA A 84 13.57 5.88 -8.60
CA ALA A 84 14.80 5.22 -9.00
C ALA A 84 14.65 4.33 -10.25
N PHE A 85 13.53 3.62 -10.35
CA PHE A 85 13.19 2.69 -11.43
C PHE A 85 11.96 3.15 -12.23
N ASN A 86 11.65 4.44 -12.20
CA ASN A 86 10.47 5.00 -12.86
C ASN A 86 10.51 4.76 -14.39
N GLY A 87 9.39 4.30 -14.94
CA GLY A 87 9.18 4.13 -16.37
C GLY A 87 9.95 2.98 -17.01
N LEU A 88 10.62 2.12 -16.22
CA LEU A 88 11.33 0.96 -16.73
C LEU A 88 10.35 -0.13 -17.16
N SER A 89 9.85 -0.01 -18.39
CA SER A 89 8.86 -0.90 -19.00
C SER A 89 9.35 -2.33 -19.21
N SER A 90 10.67 -2.56 -19.19
CA SER A 90 11.26 -3.90 -19.24
C SER A 90 11.38 -4.56 -17.86
N LEU A 91 11.28 -3.80 -16.76
CA LEU A 91 11.54 -4.27 -15.40
C LEU A 91 10.38 -5.15 -14.93
N LYS A 92 10.65 -6.45 -14.81
CA LYS A 92 9.67 -7.49 -14.45
C LYS A 92 9.90 -8.07 -13.07
N ALA A 93 11.13 -7.97 -12.54
CA ALA A 93 11.46 -8.53 -11.23
C ALA A 93 12.31 -7.58 -10.40
N VAL A 94 11.95 -7.45 -9.11
CA VAL A 94 12.78 -6.81 -8.10
C VAL A 94 12.89 -7.73 -6.90
N LYS A 95 14.12 -7.97 -6.46
CA LYS A 95 14.41 -8.70 -5.22
C LYS A 95 14.85 -7.68 -4.17
N PHE A 96 13.90 -7.31 -3.31
CA PHE A 96 14.17 -6.47 -2.15
C PHE A 96 14.97 -7.23 -1.09
N ASN A 97 15.81 -6.53 -0.33
CA ASN A 97 16.50 -7.11 0.80
C ASN A 97 15.70 -7.00 2.10
N GLU A 98 15.92 -7.98 2.98
CA GLU A 98 15.69 -7.80 4.41
C GLU A 98 16.67 -6.74 4.93
N GLY A 99 16.11 -5.65 5.47
CA GLY A 99 16.85 -4.46 5.89
C GLY A 99 16.45 -3.19 5.16
N LEU A 100 15.71 -3.27 4.04
CA LEU A 100 15.10 -2.12 3.38
C LEU A 100 13.98 -1.55 4.26
N GLU A 101 14.05 -0.27 4.56
CA GLU A 101 13.14 0.42 5.48
C GLU A 101 12.12 1.28 4.72
N ARG A 102 12.50 1.85 3.58
CA ARG A 102 11.63 2.76 2.82
C ARG A 102 11.71 2.56 1.31
N ILE A 103 10.54 2.56 0.67
CA ILE A 103 10.37 2.60 -0.79
C ILE A 103 9.86 3.99 -1.17
N GLY A 104 10.72 4.78 -1.81
CA GLY A 104 10.49 6.19 -2.08
C GLY A 104 9.45 6.52 -3.16
N VAL A 105 9.21 7.81 -3.29
CA VAL A 105 8.19 8.39 -4.17
C VAL A 105 8.42 7.94 -5.60
N ALA A 106 7.38 7.41 -6.23
CA ALA A 106 7.39 6.94 -7.61
C ALA A 106 8.51 5.94 -7.94
N ALA A 107 9.09 5.25 -6.95
CA ALA A 107 10.25 4.38 -7.09
C ALA A 107 10.15 3.39 -8.26
N PHE A 108 8.97 2.80 -8.47
CA PHE A 108 8.66 1.84 -9.52
C PHE A 108 7.46 2.29 -10.38
N TRP A 109 7.12 3.58 -10.39
CA TRP A 109 5.97 4.09 -11.17
C TRP A 109 6.09 3.71 -12.65
N ASN A 110 5.03 3.14 -13.23
CA ASN A 110 4.93 2.71 -14.63
C ASN A 110 6.02 1.69 -15.04
N THR A 111 6.35 0.76 -14.13
CA THR A 111 7.16 -0.43 -14.44
C THR A 111 6.26 -1.63 -14.80
N SER A 112 6.87 -2.74 -15.23
CA SER A 112 6.17 -3.97 -15.63
C SER A 112 6.20 -5.08 -14.58
N LEU A 113 6.42 -4.74 -13.30
CA LEU A 113 6.42 -5.72 -12.21
C LEU A 113 5.04 -6.39 -12.09
N THR A 114 5.01 -7.72 -12.01
CA THR A 114 3.77 -8.49 -11.83
C THR A 114 3.60 -9.03 -10.42
N ASP A 115 4.71 -9.28 -9.73
CA ASP A 115 4.72 -9.89 -8.41
C ASP A 115 5.67 -9.09 -7.52
N VAL A 116 5.14 -8.64 -6.39
CA VAL A 116 5.85 -7.78 -5.45
C VAL A 116 5.77 -8.40 -4.06
N THR A 117 6.93 -8.68 -3.47
CA THR A 117 7.05 -9.15 -2.08
C THR A 117 7.70 -8.06 -1.26
N ILE A 118 6.94 -7.42 -0.37
CA ILE A 118 7.43 -6.37 0.52
C ILE A 118 8.13 -7.05 1.72
N PRO A 119 9.44 -6.82 1.94
CA PRO A 119 10.18 -7.45 3.04
C PRO A 119 9.71 -6.93 4.39
N ALA A 120 9.96 -7.70 5.46
CA ALA A 120 9.40 -7.42 6.77
C ALA A 120 9.94 -6.11 7.38
N SER A 121 11.12 -5.67 6.95
CA SER A 121 11.77 -4.45 7.43
C SER A 121 11.15 -3.14 6.91
N VAL A 122 10.37 -3.16 5.83
CA VAL A 122 9.82 -1.93 5.25
C VAL A 122 8.81 -1.33 6.22
N THR A 123 9.01 -0.06 6.56
CA THR A 123 8.12 0.73 7.41
C THR A 123 7.23 1.67 6.61
N GLU A 124 7.66 2.07 5.42
CA GLU A 124 6.92 3.04 4.57
C GLU A 124 6.99 2.67 3.08
N ILE A 125 5.82 2.74 2.44
CA ILE A 125 5.67 2.79 0.98
C ILE A 125 5.17 4.20 0.63
N ALA A 126 6.02 4.98 -0.05
CA ALA A 126 5.78 6.39 -0.33
C ALA A 126 4.77 6.64 -1.47
N ASN A 127 4.47 7.91 -1.72
CA ASN A 127 3.48 8.33 -2.72
C ASN A 127 3.80 7.74 -4.10
N SER A 128 2.80 7.16 -4.75
CA SER A 128 2.91 6.60 -6.10
C SER A 128 4.01 5.56 -6.32
N ALA A 129 4.60 4.98 -5.26
CA ALA A 129 5.76 4.08 -5.34
C ALA A 129 5.61 2.96 -6.38
N PHE A 130 4.41 2.38 -6.50
CA PHE A 130 4.02 1.35 -7.47
C PHE A 130 2.77 1.77 -8.27
N SER A 131 2.57 3.07 -8.51
CA SER A 131 1.49 3.54 -9.37
C SER A 131 1.68 3.02 -10.80
N GLY A 132 0.60 2.66 -11.50
CA GLY A 132 0.64 2.16 -12.88
C GLY A 132 1.39 0.84 -13.07
N VAL A 133 1.71 0.14 -11.99
CA VAL A 133 2.42 -1.15 -12.04
C VAL A 133 1.38 -2.28 -12.10
N PRO A 134 1.45 -3.22 -13.06
CA PRO A 134 0.47 -4.28 -13.24
C PRO A 134 0.64 -5.42 -12.21
N VAL A 135 0.82 -5.07 -10.93
CA VAL A 135 0.98 -6.03 -9.83
C VAL A 135 -0.27 -6.89 -9.71
N LYS A 136 -0.11 -8.20 -9.89
CA LYS A 136 -1.15 -9.22 -9.71
C LYS A 136 -1.11 -9.81 -8.30
N THR A 137 0.11 -10.02 -7.81
CA THR A 137 0.38 -10.62 -6.49
C THR A 137 1.19 -9.63 -5.65
N LEU A 138 0.57 -9.11 -4.60
CA LEU A 138 1.25 -8.30 -3.59
C LEU A 138 1.27 -9.09 -2.28
N THR A 139 2.46 -9.39 -1.79
CA THR A 139 2.65 -10.10 -0.51
C THR A 139 3.49 -9.27 0.44
N PHE A 140 3.24 -9.47 1.73
CA PHE A 140 4.00 -8.87 2.82
C PHE A 140 4.62 -10.01 3.62
N VAL A 141 5.94 -9.97 3.83
CA VAL A 141 6.63 -10.99 4.62
C VAL A 141 6.11 -10.98 6.06
N GLN A 142 6.02 -12.17 6.68
CA GLN A 142 5.57 -12.33 8.06
C GLN A 142 6.38 -11.46 9.03
N GLY A 143 5.71 -10.86 10.01
CA GLY A 143 6.36 -9.93 10.94
C GLY A 143 6.62 -8.55 10.32
N SER A 144 5.86 -8.18 9.28
CA SER A 144 5.93 -6.88 8.63
C SER A 144 5.91 -5.73 9.64
N LYS A 145 6.81 -4.77 9.44
CA LYS A 145 6.89 -3.51 10.20
C LYS A 145 6.20 -2.36 9.49
N LEU A 146 5.48 -2.64 8.41
CA LEU A 146 4.87 -1.62 7.57
C LEU A 146 3.88 -0.78 8.37
N LYS A 147 4.10 0.53 8.41
CA LYS A 147 3.27 1.50 9.14
C LYS A 147 2.37 2.30 8.23
N THR A 148 2.88 2.64 7.04
CA THR A 148 2.20 3.56 6.15
C THR A 148 2.28 3.11 4.69
N ILE A 149 1.13 3.09 4.04
CA ILE A 149 1.00 3.04 2.58
C ILE A 149 0.44 4.39 2.16
N ASN A 150 1.22 5.19 1.44
CA ASN A 150 0.86 6.57 1.13
C ASN A 150 -0.06 6.70 -0.10
N THR A 151 -0.38 7.96 -0.43
CA THR A 151 -1.33 8.33 -1.50
C THR A 151 -0.88 7.79 -2.85
N PHE A 152 -1.80 7.17 -3.60
CA PHE A 152 -1.55 6.53 -4.90
C PHE A 152 -0.49 5.40 -4.92
N ALA A 153 -0.02 4.91 -3.77
CA ALA A 153 1.11 3.97 -3.70
C ALA A 153 0.99 2.76 -4.65
N PHE A 154 -0.20 2.20 -4.84
CA PHE A 154 -0.53 1.11 -5.75
C PHE A 154 -1.71 1.48 -6.68
N TYR A 155 -1.79 2.74 -7.11
CA TYR A 155 -2.83 3.18 -8.03
C TYR A 155 -2.73 2.42 -9.36
N ALA A 156 -3.86 1.97 -9.89
CA ALA A 156 -3.94 1.16 -11.11
C ALA A 156 -3.20 -0.20 -11.05
N ALA A 157 -3.04 -0.78 -9.86
CA ALA A 157 -2.55 -2.15 -9.71
C ALA A 157 -3.60 -3.19 -10.18
N SER A 158 -3.17 -4.33 -10.68
CA SER A 158 -4.06 -5.39 -11.20
C SER A 158 -4.32 -6.50 -10.18
N LEU A 159 -4.46 -6.12 -8.90
CA LEU A 159 -4.56 -7.06 -7.80
C LEU A 159 -5.84 -7.90 -7.89
N THR A 160 -5.73 -9.19 -7.56
CA THR A 160 -6.90 -10.09 -7.43
C THR A 160 -7.29 -10.30 -5.97
N ASN A 161 -6.31 -10.42 -5.08
CA ASN A 161 -6.50 -10.57 -3.65
C ASN A 161 -5.57 -9.58 -2.94
N LEU A 162 -6.06 -8.95 -1.87
CA LEU A 162 -5.26 -8.03 -1.07
C LEU A 162 -5.46 -8.33 0.41
N VAL A 163 -4.38 -8.77 1.06
CA VAL A 163 -4.31 -8.93 2.51
C VAL A 163 -3.26 -7.95 3.03
N LEU A 164 -3.69 -6.93 3.75
CA LEU A 164 -2.79 -5.95 4.32
C LEU A 164 -2.21 -6.48 5.65
N PRO A 165 -0.95 -6.16 5.98
CA PRO A 165 -0.28 -6.73 7.15
C PRO A 165 -0.73 -6.07 8.46
N GLU A 166 -0.87 -6.87 9.52
CA GLU A 166 -1.04 -6.35 10.88
C GLU A 166 0.12 -5.40 11.27
N GLY A 167 -0.19 -4.42 12.11
CA GLY A 167 0.75 -3.36 12.49
C GLY A 167 0.71 -2.13 11.58
N LEU A 168 0.00 -2.18 10.45
CA LEU A 168 -0.27 -1.05 9.57
C LEU A 168 -1.13 0.01 10.27
N ASP A 169 -0.65 1.25 10.32
CA ASP A 169 -1.32 2.36 11.00
C ASP A 169 -2.20 3.17 10.04
N SER A 170 -1.75 3.40 8.80
CA SER A 170 -2.48 4.26 7.84
C SER A 170 -2.37 3.89 6.36
N ILE A 171 -3.44 4.20 5.62
CA ILE A 171 -3.55 4.04 4.17
C ILE A 171 -3.93 5.39 3.54
N GLY A 172 -3.17 5.84 2.55
CA GLY A 172 -3.35 7.11 1.85
C GLY A 172 -4.51 7.12 0.88
N GLU A 173 -4.87 8.32 0.42
CA GLU A 173 -5.91 8.51 -0.60
C GLU A 173 -5.56 7.73 -1.86
N LYS A 174 -6.56 7.06 -2.45
CA LYS A 174 -6.42 6.33 -3.71
C LYS A 174 -5.25 5.34 -3.77
N ALA A 175 -4.73 4.90 -2.61
CA ALA A 175 -3.58 4.02 -2.54
C ALA A 175 -3.76 2.73 -3.36
N PHE A 176 -4.98 2.21 -3.48
CA PHE A 176 -5.33 1.05 -4.30
C PHE A 176 -6.45 1.38 -5.31
N ALA A 177 -6.69 2.66 -5.59
CA ALA A 177 -7.71 3.09 -6.54
C ALA A 177 -7.29 2.83 -7.99
N ALA A 178 -8.27 2.88 -8.90
CA ALA A 178 -8.15 2.54 -10.31
C ALA A 178 -7.57 1.15 -10.58
N SER A 179 -7.45 0.31 -9.56
CA SER A 179 -7.15 -1.11 -9.68
C SER A 179 -8.35 -1.77 -10.35
N PRO A 180 -8.30 -2.04 -11.67
CA PRO A 180 -9.52 -2.16 -12.45
C PRO A 180 -10.07 -3.59 -12.38
N ALA A 181 -11.30 -3.75 -11.87
CA ALA A 181 -12.16 -4.91 -12.11
C ALA A 181 -11.60 -6.32 -11.82
N THR A 182 -10.50 -6.51 -11.08
CA THR A 182 -9.96 -7.84 -10.75
C THR A 182 -9.97 -8.16 -9.27
N LEU A 183 -9.96 -7.15 -8.39
CA LEU A 183 -9.92 -7.36 -6.95
C LEU A 183 -11.19 -8.08 -6.49
N ARG A 184 -11.04 -9.30 -6.01
CA ARG A 184 -12.10 -10.18 -5.51
C ARG A 184 -12.16 -10.21 -4.00
N THR A 185 -11.02 -10.18 -3.33
CA THR A 185 -10.94 -10.24 -1.87
C THR A 185 -10.08 -9.12 -1.30
N LEU A 186 -10.54 -8.54 -0.19
CA LEU A 186 -9.82 -7.51 0.55
C LEU A 186 -9.88 -7.80 2.05
N VAL A 187 -8.73 -7.80 2.72
CA VAL A 187 -8.61 -7.90 4.18
C VAL A 187 -7.84 -6.70 4.70
N ILE A 188 -8.55 -5.86 5.47
CA ILE A 188 -7.97 -4.73 6.21
C ILE A 188 -7.74 -5.19 7.66
N PRO A 189 -6.50 -5.12 8.17
CA PRO A 189 -6.15 -5.63 9.49
C PRO A 189 -6.70 -4.76 10.61
N THR A 190 -6.76 -5.35 11.79
CA THR A 190 -7.32 -4.73 12.99
C THR A 190 -6.51 -3.55 13.50
N SER A 191 -5.23 -3.49 13.14
CA SER A 191 -4.33 -2.38 13.49
C SER A 191 -4.60 -1.06 12.76
N VAL A 192 -5.35 -1.06 11.65
CA VAL A 192 -5.49 0.14 10.81
C VAL A 192 -6.28 1.22 11.54
N LYS A 193 -5.60 2.30 11.89
CA LYS A 193 -6.21 3.44 12.60
C LYS A 193 -6.78 4.46 11.64
N ARG A 194 -6.13 4.70 10.49
CA ARG A 194 -6.50 5.79 9.57
C ARG A 194 -6.63 5.29 8.13
N LEU A 195 -7.82 5.45 7.57
CA LEU A 195 -8.06 5.32 6.13
C LEU A 195 -8.15 6.74 5.55
N ASN A 196 -7.46 6.97 4.43
CA ASN A 196 -7.42 8.26 3.71
C ASN A 196 -6.74 9.36 4.53
N GLN A 197 -5.41 9.34 4.57
CA GLN A 197 -4.58 10.29 5.34
C GLN A 197 -4.83 11.79 5.02
N THR A 198 -5.57 12.12 3.97
CA THR A 198 -5.82 13.50 3.48
C THR A 198 -7.25 13.99 3.76
N ALA A 199 -7.44 15.30 3.84
CA ALA A 199 -8.71 15.95 4.22
C ALA A 199 -9.85 15.84 3.17
N THR A 200 -9.61 15.18 2.03
CA THR A 200 -10.49 15.20 0.84
C THR A 200 -11.58 14.12 0.86
N ASN A 201 -11.67 13.28 1.89
CA ASN A 201 -12.62 12.14 1.98
C ASN A 201 -12.57 11.19 0.76
N ALA A 202 -11.51 11.23 -0.03
CA ALA A 202 -11.37 10.37 -1.18
C ALA A 202 -10.94 8.96 -0.73
N SER A 203 -11.71 7.96 -1.15
CA SER A 203 -11.47 6.56 -0.76
C SER A 203 -10.11 6.05 -1.23
N PHE A 204 -9.44 5.27 -0.40
CA PHE A 204 -8.21 4.54 -0.74
C PHE A 204 -8.44 3.52 -1.86
N LEU A 205 -9.69 3.11 -2.06
CA LEU A 205 -10.14 2.15 -3.06
C LEU A 205 -11.32 2.74 -3.85
N ASN A 206 -11.33 2.60 -5.17
CA ASN A 206 -12.50 2.89 -6.00
C ASN A 206 -12.60 1.82 -7.11
N ASN A 207 -13.70 1.82 -7.86
CA ASN A 207 -13.94 0.84 -8.93
C ASN A 207 -13.88 -0.63 -8.45
N THR A 208 -14.68 -0.93 -7.43
CA THR A 208 -14.71 -2.24 -6.77
C THR A 208 -15.65 -3.25 -7.42
N ALA A 209 -15.96 -3.12 -8.72
CA ALA A 209 -17.06 -3.84 -9.37
C ALA A 209 -17.04 -5.38 -9.20
N LYS A 210 -15.85 -5.98 -9.03
CA LYS A 210 -15.65 -7.43 -8.86
C LYS A 210 -15.31 -7.90 -7.43
N LEU A 211 -15.33 -7.00 -6.45
CA LEU A 211 -15.06 -7.35 -5.06
C LEU A 211 -16.21 -8.20 -4.52
N VAL A 212 -15.90 -9.43 -4.11
CA VAL A 212 -16.87 -10.43 -3.61
C VAL A 212 -16.85 -10.51 -2.09
N ASP A 213 -15.64 -10.45 -1.51
CA ASP A 213 -15.40 -10.63 -0.08
C ASP A 213 -14.60 -9.45 0.47
N VAL A 214 -15.08 -8.87 1.56
CA VAL A 214 -14.34 -7.86 2.29
C VAL A 214 -14.30 -8.19 3.78
N THR A 215 -13.12 -8.04 4.38
CA THR A 215 -12.91 -8.00 5.83
C THR A 215 -12.43 -6.61 6.23
N VAL A 216 -13.12 -5.99 7.18
CA VAL A 216 -12.78 -4.68 7.75
C VAL A 216 -12.62 -4.76 9.28
N PRO A 217 -11.83 -3.88 9.90
CA PRO A 217 -11.70 -3.84 11.35
C PRO A 217 -12.94 -3.21 11.98
N ALA A 218 -13.31 -3.60 13.20
CA ALA A 218 -14.43 -2.99 13.93
C ALA A 218 -14.12 -1.58 14.43
N ARG A 219 -12.84 -1.20 14.49
CA ARG A 219 -12.40 0.16 14.84
C ARG A 219 -11.60 0.76 13.71
N TRP A 220 -12.01 1.95 13.30
CA TRP A 220 -11.24 2.86 12.48
C TRP A 220 -11.40 4.25 13.09
N ALA A 221 -10.31 5.02 13.22
CA ALA A 221 -10.41 6.37 13.71
C ALA A 221 -11.21 7.18 12.71
N SER A 222 -12.24 7.88 13.18
CA SER A 222 -12.82 8.90 12.34
C SER A 222 -11.74 9.94 12.04
N SER A 223 -11.51 10.28 10.77
CA SER A 223 -10.81 11.49 10.38
C SER A 223 -11.65 12.65 10.90
N ALA A 224 -11.48 12.97 12.17
CA ALA A 224 -12.24 13.99 12.85
C ALA A 224 -12.03 15.32 12.13
N SER A 225 -13.09 15.80 11.47
CA SER A 225 -13.40 17.22 11.39
C SER A 225 -14.68 17.43 12.19
N THR A 226 -14.57 18.30 13.18
CA THR A 226 -15.42 18.54 14.35
C THR A 226 -16.71 19.32 14.05
N ALA A 227 -17.39 19.06 12.93
CA ALA A 227 -18.63 19.76 12.56
C ALA A 227 -19.83 18.82 12.53
N THR A 228 -20.96 19.33 13.00
CA THR A 228 -22.28 18.74 13.33
C THR A 228 -23.03 17.98 12.23
N ASN A 229 -22.35 17.52 11.17
CA ASN A 229 -22.93 16.69 10.12
C ASN A 229 -22.09 15.41 9.97
N ASN A 230 -22.55 14.38 10.65
CA ASN A 230 -22.13 12.99 10.73
C ASN A 230 -21.66 12.37 9.38
N LYS A 231 -20.53 12.80 8.83
CA LYS A 231 -19.87 12.20 7.65
C LYS A 231 -19.01 11.03 8.11
N THR A 232 -19.69 10.05 8.68
CA THR A 232 -19.09 8.81 9.16
C THR A 232 -18.62 8.01 7.95
N PHE A 233 -17.32 7.77 7.88
CA PHE A 233 -16.69 6.51 7.48
C PHE A 233 -17.65 5.51 6.84
N ALA A 234 -17.85 5.63 5.53
CA ALA A 234 -18.34 4.54 4.73
C ALA A 234 -17.11 3.84 4.14
N PHE A 235 -16.86 2.59 4.53
CA PHE A 235 -16.22 1.68 3.60
C PHE A 235 -17.17 1.62 2.39
N ALA A 236 -16.86 2.41 1.37
CA ALA A 236 -17.72 2.63 0.22
C ALA A 236 -17.23 1.77 -0.94
N VAL A 237 -18.07 0.82 -1.34
CA VAL A 237 -17.90 0.04 -2.56
C VAL A 237 -18.74 0.68 -3.66
N SER A 238 -18.18 1.66 -4.35
CA SER A 238 -18.89 2.35 -5.42
C SER A 238 -19.09 1.42 -6.62
N SER A 239 -20.30 1.41 -7.20
CA SER A 239 -20.64 0.64 -8.42
C SER A 239 -20.29 -0.85 -8.30
N ASN A 240 -20.46 -1.43 -7.11
CA ASN A 240 -20.23 -2.85 -6.90
C ASN A 240 -21.52 -3.65 -7.15
N GLU A 241 -21.41 -4.73 -7.93
CA GLU A 241 -22.52 -5.64 -8.23
C GLU A 241 -22.23 -7.08 -7.75
N THR A 242 -21.04 -7.32 -7.20
CA THR A 242 -20.51 -8.67 -6.94
C THR A 242 -20.26 -8.97 -5.47
N LEU A 243 -20.29 -7.98 -4.58
CA LEU A 243 -20.05 -8.17 -3.15
C LEU A 243 -21.14 -9.07 -2.60
N ARG A 244 -20.74 -10.14 -1.92
CA ARG A 244 -21.64 -11.10 -1.28
C ARG A 244 -21.42 -11.17 0.22
N ASN A 245 -20.17 -10.98 0.67
CA ASN A 245 -19.79 -11.22 2.05
C ASN A 245 -19.04 -10.01 2.64
N LEU A 246 -19.53 -9.54 3.79
CA LEU A 246 -18.88 -8.54 4.63
C LEU A 246 -18.52 -9.19 5.96
N THR A 247 -17.24 -9.23 6.27
CA THR A 247 -16.71 -9.66 7.57
C THR A 247 -16.19 -8.45 8.35
N ILE A 248 -16.50 -8.40 9.64
CA ILE A 248 -16.02 -7.36 10.55
C ILE A 248 -15.25 -8.04 11.68
N THR A 249 -14.04 -7.57 11.96
CA THR A 249 -13.10 -8.20 12.92
C THR A 249 -12.69 -7.26 14.02
N GLY A 250 -12.71 -7.72 15.27
CA GLY A 250 -12.10 -7.01 16.38
C GLY A 250 -10.62 -7.35 16.52
N ALA A 251 -9.85 -6.43 17.10
CA ALA A 251 -8.48 -6.65 17.56
C ALA A 251 -8.41 -7.53 18.83
N ASN A 252 -9.57 -7.96 19.37
CA ASN A 252 -9.69 -8.67 20.65
C ASN A 252 -9.15 -7.86 21.84
N THR A 253 -9.29 -6.54 21.79
CA THR A 253 -8.82 -5.63 22.86
C THR A 253 -9.87 -5.39 23.95
N GLY A 254 -11.06 -5.99 23.81
CA GLY A 254 -12.19 -5.79 24.73
C GLY A 254 -12.92 -4.45 24.57
N ALA A 255 -12.59 -3.67 23.55
CA ALA A 255 -13.17 -2.34 23.32
C ALA A 255 -13.46 -2.07 21.83
N ASP A 256 -13.64 -3.12 21.02
CA ASP A 256 -13.86 -2.97 19.58
C ASP A 256 -15.34 -2.81 19.26
N SER A 257 -15.70 -1.60 18.85
CA SER A 257 -17.08 -1.15 18.69
C SER A 257 -17.33 -0.68 17.26
N ILE A 258 -18.31 -1.28 16.60
CA ILE A 258 -18.74 -0.86 15.25
C ILE A 258 -19.43 0.52 15.39
N PRO A 259 -18.90 1.58 14.74
CA PRO A 259 -19.40 2.92 14.97
C PRO A 259 -20.77 3.19 14.34
N SER A 260 -21.50 4.15 14.89
CA SER A 260 -22.79 4.61 14.34
C SER A 260 -22.63 5.11 12.91
N GLY A 261 -23.47 4.64 11.99
CA GLY A 261 -23.40 5.03 10.58
C GLY A 261 -22.22 4.42 9.81
N ALA A 262 -21.54 3.39 10.35
CA ALA A 262 -20.46 2.67 9.67
C ALA A 262 -20.83 2.19 8.26
N PHE A 263 -22.06 1.73 8.07
CA PHE A 263 -22.56 1.17 6.83
C PHE A 263 -23.95 1.72 6.52
N TRP A 264 -24.01 2.63 5.54
CA TRP A 264 -25.24 3.34 5.17
C TRP A 264 -25.50 3.21 3.66
N ASP A 265 -26.74 2.89 3.27
CA ASP A 265 -27.26 3.03 1.90
C ASP A 265 -28.00 4.38 1.71
N TYR A 266 -27.33 5.38 1.10
CA TYR A 266 -27.95 6.66 0.77
C TYR A 266 -28.83 6.53 -0.48
N ALA A 267 -30.14 6.73 -0.31
CA ALA A 267 -31.12 6.77 -1.40
C ALA A 267 -31.01 8.01 -2.31
N SER A 268 -30.07 8.93 -2.06
CA SER A 268 -29.97 10.23 -2.75
C SER A 268 -28.56 10.49 -3.27
N GLY A 269 -28.21 9.98 -4.45
CA GLY A 269 -27.13 10.49 -5.31
C GLY A 269 -25.68 10.48 -4.79
N TYR A 270 -25.40 10.00 -3.58
CA TYR A 270 -24.04 9.90 -3.04
C TYR A 270 -23.47 8.47 -3.20
N ALA A 271 -22.19 8.39 -3.60
CA ALA A 271 -21.52 7.20 -4.12
C ALA A 271 -21.15 6.09 -3.11
N SER A 272 -21.86 5.96 -1.99
CA SER A 272 -21.49 5.04 -0.91
C SER A 272 -22.69 4.23 -0.43
N THR A 273 -22.92 3.08 -1.05
CA THR A 273 -23.93 2.12 -0.63
C THR A 273 -23.29 0.73 -0.66
N LEU A 274 -23.47 -0.06 0.41
CA LEU A 274 -23.24 -1.50 0.30
C LEU A 274 -24.28 -2.02 -0.70
N PRO A 275 -23.89 -2.84 -1.69
CA PRO A 275 -24.79 -3.21 -2.77
C PRO A 275 -25.89 -4.16 -2.28
N ALA A 276 -27.05 -4.12 -2.94
CA ALA A 276 -28.17 -5.03 -2.67
C ALA A 276 -27.81 -6.52 -2.87
N THR A 277 -26.67 -6.77 -3.49
CA THR A 277 -26.14 -8.11 -3.73
C THR A 277 -25.45 -8.72 -2.50
N LEU A 278 -25.09 -7.90 -1.49
CA LEU A 278 -24.56 -8.37 -0.22
C LEU A 278 -25.56 -9.32 0.47
N LYS A 279 -25.14 -10.55 0.80
CA LYS A 279 -25.98 -11.60 1.41
C LYS A 279 -25.61 -11.92 2.84
N THR A 280 -24.31 -11.91 3.12
CA THR A 280 -23.77 -12.37 4.40
C THR A 280 -23.09 -11.23 5.13
N LEU A 281 -23.44 -11.06 6.40
CA LEU A 281 -22.74 -10.22 7.35
C LEU A 281 -22.19 -11.09 8.48
N THR A 282 -20.87 -11.15 8.62
CA THR A 282 -20.20 -11.90 9.68
C THR A 282 -19.47 -10.94 10.61
N ILE A 283 -19.87 -10.92 11.87
CA ILE A 283 -19.16 -10.19 12.93
C ILE A 283 -18.36 -11.24 13.71
N LYS A 284 -17.04 -11.08 13.77
CA LYS A 284 -16.11 -12.03 14.40
C LYS A 284 -15.77 -11.63 15.83
N GLU A 285 -15.19 -12.59 16.56
CA GLU A 285 -14.69 -12.38 17.92
C GLU A 285 -13.81 -11.14 18.05
N GLY A 286 -13.88 -10.54 19.24
CA GLY A 286 -13.21 -9.31 19.59
C GLY A 286 -14.07 -8.06 19.39
N VAL A 287 -15.13 -8.14 18.59
CA VAL A 287 -16.15 -7.09 18.51
C VAL A 287 -17.07 -7.19 19.72
N THR A 288 -17.17 -6.11 20.49
CA THR A 288 -17.89 -6.05 21.77
C THR A 288 -19.13 -5.18 21.74
N GLU A 289 -19.24 -4.23 20.81
CA GLU A 289 -20.38 -3.31 20.70
C GLU A 289 -20.78 -3.03 19.24
N ILE A 290 -22.07 -2.94 18.95
CA ILE A 290 -22.61 -2.39 17.70
C ILE A 290 -23.41 -1.12 18.02
N ARG A 291 -22.91 0.05 17.59
CA ARG A 291 -23.58 1.32 17.91
C ARG A 291 -24.80 1.59 17.04
N ASP A 292 -25.64 2.51 17.51
CA ASP A 292 -26.89 2.90 16.85
C ASP A 292 -26.71 3.25 15.38
N SER A 293 -27.59 2.73 14.52
CA SER A 293 -27.54 2.94 13.07
C SER A 293 -26.23 2.54 12.41
N ALA A 294 -25.40 1.66 13.02
CA ALA A 294 -24.20 1.11 12.39
C ALA A 294 -24.49 0.47 11.02
N PHE A 295 -25.65 -0.18 10.90
CA PHE A 295 -26.14 -0.76 9.65
C PHE A 295 -27.50 -0.15 9.31
N LYS A 296 -27.56 0.71 8.29
CA LYS A 296 -28.79 1.43 7.91
C LYS A 296 -29.16 1.21 6.45
N ARG A 297 -30.42 0.81 6.23
CA ARG A 297 -31.03 0.58 4.90
C ARG A 297 -30.32 -0.50 4.06
N LEU A 298 -29.74 -1.50 4.71
CA LEU A 298 -29.17 -2.66 4.00
C LEU A 298 -30.30 -3.57 3.54
N ARG A 299 -30.46 -3.74 2.22
CA ARG A 299 -31.63 -4.41 1.60
C ARG A 299 -31.37 -5.83 1.09
N GLY A 300 -30.13 -6.31 1.15
CA GLY A 300 -29.73 -7.60 0.55
C GLY A 300 -29.42 -8.73 1.54
N ILE A 301 -29.12 -8.40 2.79
CA ILE A 301 -28.57 -9.31 3.79
C ILE A 301 -29.65 -10.32 4.20
N THR A 302 -29.32 -11.60 4.08
CA THR A 302 -30.19 -12.73 4.45
C THR A 302 -29.59 -13.58 5.57
N ASP A 303 -28.28 -13.50 5.78
CA ASP A 303 -27.57 -14.26 6.80
C ASP A 303 -26.68 -13.33 7.63
N ILE A 304 -26.80 -13.44 8.96
CA ILE A 304 -26.05 -12.64 9.92
C ILE A 304 -25.51 -13.54 11.00
N THR A 305 -24.20 -13.51 11.19
CA THR A 305 -23.50 -14.21 12.27
C THR A 305 -22.91 -13.20 13.26
N PHE A 306 -23.18 -13.43 14.55
CA PHE A 306 -22.65 -12.64 15.66
C PHE A 306 -21.64 -13.45 16.49
N PRO A 307 -20.62 -12.82 17.09
CA PRO A 307 -19.67 -13.47 17.97
C PRO A 307 -20.21 -13.57 19.40
N ALA A 308 -19.62 -14.46 20.21
CA ALA A 308 -19.94 -14.55 21.63
C ALA A 308 -19.42 -13.32 22.42
N SER A 309 -18.37 -12.65 21.90
CA SER A 309 -17.85 -11.41 22.48
C SER A 309 -18.80 -10.22 22.40
N LEU A 310 -19.88 -10.28 21.61
CA LEU A 310 -20.80 -9.17 21.44
C LEU A 310 -21.72 -9.06 22.65
N VAL A 311 -21.55 -7.98 23.41
CA VAL A 311 -22.26 -7.78 24.69
C VAL A 311 -23.19 -6.57 24.69
N LYS A 312 -23.13 -5.72 23.65
CA LYS A 312 -23.92 -4.48 23.58
C LYS A 312 -24.27 -4.07 22.16
#